data_AF-A0A653U8Z3-F1
#
_entry.id   AF-A0A653U8Z3-F1
#
_cell.length_a   1.000
_cell.length_b   1.000
_cell.length_c   1.000
_cell.angle_alpha   90.00
_cell.angle_beta   90.00
_cell.angle_gamma   90.00
#
_symmetry.space_group_name_H-M   'P 1'
#
loop_
_entity.id
_entity.type
_entity.pdbx_description
1 polymer ?
#
loop_
_entity_poly.entity_id
_entity_poly.type
_entity_poly.pdbx_seq_one_letter_code
_entity_poly.pdbx_strand_id
1 'polypeptide(L)'
;MSSWRPYNHSLVPAFYERFEERWGKGAAPFLDPEATEPPLPRAQWINVDTGAAVAVVPMWADDSEHRSFGVFYLPPQGDIWVLHPGPTQYIEPEDGRDRERVTLRNQAFSKAIRHAEEFIFGLIA
;
A
#
# COMPACT_ATOMS: atom_id res chain seq x y z
N MET A 1 -4.26 21.96 -10.13
CA MET A 1 -4.78 20.58 -10.20
C MET A 1 -3.62 19.64 -9.92
N SER A 2 -3.75 18.69 -9.01
CA SER A 2 -2.69 17.73 -8.71
C SER A 2 -2.46 16.80 -9.90
N SER A 3 -1.21 16.62 -10.32
CA SER A 3 -0.81 15.70 -11.41
C SER A 3 -0.85 14.22 -11.02
N TRP A 4 -1.34 13.95 -9.81
CA TRP A 4 -1.56 12.63 -9.27
C TRP A 4 -2.81 11.99 -9.86
N ARG A 5 -2.67 10.75 -10.32
CA ARG A 5 -3.74 9.94 -10.91
C ARG A 5 -3.85 8.61 -10.14
N PRO A 6 -5.07 8.15 -9.80
CA PRO A 6 -5.25 6.80 -9.29
C PRO A 6 -4.89 5.80 -10.38
N TYR A 7 -4.26 4.70 -10.00
CA TYR A 7 -3.76 3.71 -10.93
C TYR A 7 -4.26 2.32 -10.52
N ASN A 8 -5.56 2.07 -10.62
CA ASN A 8 -6.19 0.90 -9.97
C ASN A 8 -6.23 -0.39 -10.83
N HIS A 9 -5.68 -0.36 -12.06
CA HIS A 9 -5.92 -1.43 -13.05
C HIS A 9 -4.74 -2.36 -13.33
N SER A 10 -3.51 -1.88 -13.22
CA SER A 10 -2.30 -2.69 -13.45
C SER A 10 -1.22 -2.15 -12.53
N LEU A 11 -0.32 -2.98 -12.04
CA LEU A 11 0.83 -2.47 -11.31
C LEU A 11 1.80 -1.78 -12.28
N VAL A 12 2.44 -0.67 -11.87
CA VAL A 12 3.52 -0.07 -12.68
C VAL A 12 4.76 -0.96 -12.50
N PRO A 13 5.33 -1.56 -13.57
CA PRO A 13 6.48 -2.48 -13.43
C PRO A 13 7.67 -1.87 -12.67
N ALA A 14 7.93 -0.57 -12.87
CA ALA A 14 8.99 0.16 -12.18
C ALA A 14 8.83 0.20 -10.64
N PHE A 15 7.63 -0.02 -10.10
CA PHE A 15 7.44 -0.18 -8.65
C PHE A 15 8.01 -1.50 -8.16
N TYR A 16 7.64 -2.58 -8.83
CA TYR A 16 8.07 -3.92 -8.46
C TYR A 16 9.59 -4.02 -8.51
N GLU A 17 10.18 -3.58 -9.63
CA GLU A 17 11.63 -3.61 -9.84
C GLU A 17 12.40 -2.85 -8.75
N ARG A 18 12.02 -1.60 -8.47
CA ARG A 18 12.69 -0.78 -7.44
C ARG A 18 12.51 -1.32 -6.03
N PHE A 19 11.37 -1.95 -5.75
CA PHE A 19 11.13 -2.56 -4.44
C PHE A 19 11.99 -3.79 -4.23
N GLU A 20 12.05 -4.66 -5.24
CA GLU A 20 12.87 -5.87 -5.27
C GLU A 20 14.38 -5.53 -5.23
N GLU A 21 14.80 -4.45 -5.88
CA GLU A 21 16.19 -3.94 -5.79
C GLU A 21 16.56 -3.55 -4.36
N ARG A 22 15.64 -2.96 -3.60
CA ARG A 22 15.90 -2.45 -2.25
C ARG A 22 15.82 -3.53 -1.17
N TRP A 23 14.81 -4.39 -1.22
CA TRP A 23 14.54 -5.38 -0.17
C TRP A 23 14.86 -6.82 -0.59
N GLY A 24 15.29 -7.04 -1.83
CA GLY A 24 15.67 -8.34 -2.36
C GLY A 24 14.57 -8.99 -3.21
N LYS A 25 14.96 -10.02 -3.97
CA LYS A 25 14.03 -10.72 -4.84
C LYS A 25 12.95 -11.47 -4.04
N GLY A 26 11.69 -11.28 -4.36
CA GLY A 26 10.52 -11.82 -3.66
C GLY A 26 10.13 -11.04 -2.41
N ALA A 27 10.65 -9.82 -2.21
CA ALA A 27 10.32 -8.97 -1.08
C ALA A 27 9.03 -8.16 -1.30
N ALA A 28 8.57 -8.04 -2.54
CA ALA A 28 7.28 -7.43 -2.88
C ALA A 28 6.33 -8.38 -3.59
N PRO A 29 5.95 -9.53 -3.00
CA PRO A 29 4.92 -10.39 -3.59
C PRO A 29 3.59 -9.66 -3.73
N PHE A 30 3.36 -8.62 -2.92
CA PHE A 30 2.19 -7.75 -2.99
C PHE A 30 2.25 -6.69 -4.08
N LEU A 31 3.41 -6.46 -4.70
CA LEU A 31 3.54 -5.67 -5.92
C LEU A 31 3.79 -6.58 -7.12
N ASP A 32 3.72 -7.90 -7.01
CA ASP A 32 3.96 -8.77 -8.15
C ASP A 32 2.77 -8.66 -9.13
N PRO A 33 2.99 -8.23 -10.39
CA PRO A 33 1.91 -8.16 -11.39
C PRO A 33 1.34 -9.53 -11.74
N GLU A 34 2.08 -10.62 -11.47
CA GLU A 34 1.65 -12.01 -11.70
C GLU A 34 1.02 -12.65 -10.45
N ALA A 35 1.04 -11.96 -9.30
CA ALA A 35 0.40 -12.46 -8.08
C ALA A 35 -1.11 -12.65 -8.30
N THR A 36 -1.54 -13.91 -8.28
CA THR A 36 -2.95 -14.29 -8.36
C THR A 36 -3.58 -14.50 -6.98
N GLU A 37 -2.75 -14.61 -5.94
CA GLU A 37 -3.17 -14.72 -4.54
C GLU A 37 -2.88 -13.41 -3.76
N PRO A 38 -3.74 -13.01 -2.81
CA PRO A 38 -3.54 -11.80 -2.03
C PRO A 38 -2.29 -11.89 -1.14
N PRO A 39 -1.56 -10.78 -0.97
CA PRO A 39 -2.10 -9.43 -0.92
C PRO A 39 -1.77 -8.56 -2.14
N LEU A 40 -2.68 -8.43 -3.11
CA LEU A 40 -2.55 -7.41 -4.16
C LEU A 40 -2.55 -5.98 -3.57
N PRO A 41 -1.89 -4.99 -4.22
CA PRO A 41 -1.93 -3.60 -3.78
C PRO A 41 -3.39 -3.15 -3.77
N ARG A 42 -3.84 -2.54 -2.67
CA ARG A 42 -5.26 -2.19 -2.52
C ARG A 42 -5.57 -0.80 -3.09
N ALA A 43 -4.57 0.07 -3.20
CA ALA A 43 -4.65 1.33 -3.94
C ALA A 43 -3.26 1.84 -4.30
N GLN A 44 -3.17 2.59 -5.40
CA GLN A 44 -1.92 3.20 -5.84
C GLN A 44 -2.18 4.47 -6.68
N TRP A 45 -1.22 5.39 -6.64
CA TRP A 45 -1.27 6.65 -7.37
C TRP A 45 0.08 6.93 -8.02
N ILE A 46 0.03 7.60 -9.17
CA ILE A 46 1.20 8.07 -9.90
C ILE A 46 1.09 9.56 -10.18
N ASN A 47 2.18 10.27 -9.99
CA ASN A 47 2.35 11.64 -10.48
C ASN A 47 2.90 11.58 -11.90
N VAL A 48 2.08 11.95 -12.89
CA VAL A 48 2.47 11.81 -14.31
C VAL A 48 3.56 12.79 -14.74
N ASP A 49 3.77 13.89 -14.01
CA ASP A 49 4.77 14.89 -14.36
C ASP A 49 6.15 14.50 -13.85
N THR A 50 6.21 13.81 -12.71
CA THR A 50 7.47 13.48 -12.03
C THR A 50 7.82 12.00 -12.10
N GLY A 51 6.85 11.12 -12.33
CA GLY A 51 7.02 9.67 -12.17
C GLY A 51 7.08 9.23 -10.70
N ALA A 52 6.82 10.15 -9.75
CA ALA A 52 6.67 9.80 -8.35
C ALA A 52 5.39 8.98 -8.14
N ALA A 53 5.34 8.19 -7.08
CA ALA A 53 4.22 7.29 -6.90
C ALA A 53 3.99 6.88 -5.45
N VAL A 54 2.78 6.45 -5.12
CA VAL A 54 2.37 6.03 -3.78
C VAL A 54 1.58 4.73 -3.87
N ALA A 55 1.83 3.78 -2.97
CA ALA A 55 1.08 2.53 -2.87
C ALA A 55 0.64 2.24 -1.43
N VAL A 56 -0.58 1.73 -1.28
CA VAL A 56 -1.12 1.20 -0.01
C VAL A 56 -1.20 -0.31 -0.11
N VAL A 57 -0.45 -0.98 0.75
CA VAL A 57 -0.24 -2.44 0.66
C VAL A 57 -0.49 -3.10 2.02
N PRO A 58 -1.06 -4.33 2.06
CA PRO A 58 -1.12 -5.11 3.27
C PRO A 58 0.29 -5.54 3.69
N MET A 59 0.64 -5.28 4.94
CA MET A 59 1.87 -5.74 5.57
C MET A 59 1.56 -6.85 6.56
N TRP A 60 2.35 -7.90 6.50
CA TRP A 60 2.27 -9.05 7.40
C TRP A 60 3.31 -8.82 8.49
N ALA A 61 2.88 -8.78 9.75
CA ALA A 61 3.82 -8.89 10.86
C ALA A 61 4.26 -10.36 11.01
N ASP A 62 5.32 -10.59 11.79
CA ASP A 62 5.76 -11.95 12.17
C ASP A 62 4.64 -12.74 12.88
N ASP A 63 3.67 -12.04 13.44
CA ASP A 63 2.44 -12.60 13.97
C ASP A 63 1.37 -12.67 12.87
N SER A 64 0.95 -13.89 12.53
CA SER A 64 -0.10 -14.17 11.54
C SER A 64 -1.43 -13.48 11.87
N GLU A 65 -1.66 -13.18 13.15
CA GLU A 65 -2.87 -12.51 13.60
C GLU A 65 -2.78 -10.99 13.47
N HIS A 66 -1.59 -10.38 13.45
CA HIS A 66 -1.45 -8.94 13.37
C HIS A 66 -1.12 -8.49 11.94
N ARG A 67 -2.12 -7.90 11.27
CA ARG A 67 -1.97 -7.31 9.95
C ARG A 67 -1.94 -5.80 10.04
N SER A 68 -1.28 -5.15 9.09
CA SER A 68 -1.33 -3.70 8.97
C SER A 68 -1.39 -3.27 7.52
N PHE A 69 -1.70 -2.01 7.26
CA PHE A 69 -1.51 -1.40 5.94
C PHE A 69 -0.34 -0.44 6.00
N GLY A 70 0.64 -0.65 5.12
CA GLY A 70 1.76 0.27 4.91
C GLY A 70 1.46 1.21 3.75
N VAL A 71 1.92 2.46 3.86
CA VAL A 71 1.89 3.43 2.77
C VAL A 71 3.33 3.66 2.31
N PHE A 72 3.61 3.37 1.05
CA PHE A 72 4.94 3.47 0.46
C PHE A 72 4.95 4.63 -0.53
N TYR A 73 5.90 5.54 -0.38
CA TYR A 73 6.17 6.61 -1.33
C TYR A 73 7.45 6.31 -2.11
N LEU A 74 7.33 6.35 -3.42
CA LEU A 74 8.42 6.17 -4.37
C LEU A 74 8.69 7.52 -5.04
N PRO A 75 9.80 8.19 -4.73
CA PRO A 75 10.20 9.38 -5.44
C PRO A 75 10.63 9.04 -6.88
N PRO A 76 10.68 10.04 -7.78
CA PRO A 76 11.18 9.86 -9.15
C PRO A 76 12.58 9.24 -9.18
N GLN A 77 13.42 9.67 -8.25
CA GLN A 77 14.79 9.22 -8.03
C GLN A 77 15.03 9.04 -6.54
N GLY A 78 15.82 8.02 -6.19
CA GLY A 78 16.20 7.73 -4.81
C GLY A 78 15.39 6.60 -4.17
N ASP A 79 15.53 6.50 -2.86
CA ASP A 79 15.02 5.38 -2.07
C ASP A 79 13.51 5.42 -1.83
N ILE A 80 12.95 4.23 -1.56
CA ILE A 80 11.55 4.05 -1.18
C ILE A 80 11.36 4.49 0.28
N TRP A 81 10.39 5.37 0.50
CA TRP A 81 10.02 5.88 1.80
C TRP A 81 8.80 5.14 2.33
N VAL A 82 8.87 4.66 3.58
CA VAL A 82 7.72 4.13 4.28
C VAL A 82 7.05 5.28 5.02
N LEU A 83 5.93 5.76 4.47
CA LEU A 83 5.04 6.68 5.17
C LEU A 83 4.31 5.84 6.22
N HIS A 84 4.78 5.87 7.46
CA HIS A 84 4.11 5.15 8.54
C HIS A 84 2.75 5.82 8.79
N PRO A 85 1.62 5.20 8.41
CA PRO A 85 0.37 5.64 9.00
C PRO A 85 0.43 5.31 10.50
N GLY A 86 -0.40 5.91 11.34
CA GLY A 86 -0.54 5.53 12.75
C GLY A 86 -1.01 4.07 12.93
N PRO A 87 -1.82 3.70 13.95
CA PRO A 87 -2.25 2.32 14.11
C PRO A 87 -3.23 1.91 12.99
N THR A 88 -2.69 1.45 11.86
CA THR A 88 -3.39 0.72 10.78
C THR A 88 -3.36 -0.79 11.03
N GLN A 89 -3.01 -1.18 12.26
CA GLN A 89 -3.02 -2.55 12.73
C GLN A 89 -4.48 -3.05 12.83
N TYR A 90 -4.72 -4.27 12.37
CA TYR A 90 -5.96 -5.01 12.57
C TYR A 90 -5.63 -6.49 12.80
N ILE A 91 -6.51 -7.18 13.53
CA ILE A 91 -6.32 -8.61 13.84
C ILE A 91 -7.02 -9.47 12.78
N GLU A 92 -6.32 -10.46 12.22
CA GLU A 92 -6.82 -11.44 11.24
C GLU A 92 -6.83 -12.86 11.83
N PRO A 93 -7.96 -13.33 12.41
CA PRO A 93 -8.04 -14.70 12.96
C PRO A 93 -8.37 -15.76 11.90
N GLU A 94 -8.04 -17.04 12.17
CA GLU A 94 -8.05 -18.14 11.19
C GLU A 94 -9.41 -18.44 10.51
N ASP A 95 -10.56 -18.12 11.11
CA ASP A 95 -11.88 -18.57 10.61
C ASP A 95 -12.75 -17.41 10.06
N GLY A 96 -12.67 -17.20 8.74
CA GLY A 96 -13.06 -16.01 7.95
C GLY A 96 -14.52 -15.53 7.96
N ARG A 97 -15.28 -15.61 9.07
CA ARG A 97 -16.75 -15.41 9.08
C ARG A 97 -17.31 -14.29 9.95
N ASP A 98 -16.50 -13.33 10.41
CA ASP A 98 -16.99 -12.28 11.32
C ASP A 98 -17.16 -10.90 10.65
N ARG A 99 -18.37 -10.31 10.73
CA ARG A 99 -18.69 -8.98 10.16
C ARG A 99 -17.88 -7.86 10.81
N GLU A 100 -17.51 -8.03 12.07
CA GLU A 100 -16.68 -7.09 12.82
C GLU A 100 -15.25 -7.03 12.22
N ARG A 101 -14.73 -8.15 11.70
CA ARG A 101 -13.41 -8.22 11.02
C ARG A 101 -13.37 -7.43 9.72
N VAL A 102 -14.40 -7.60 8.89
CA VAL A 102 -14.51 -6.85 7.62
C VAL A 102 -14.56 -5.35 7.92
N THR A 103 -15.23 -4.98 9.00
CA THR A 103 -15.32 -3.59 9.45
C THR A 103 -13.95 -3.05 9.89
N LEU A 104 -13.22 -3.77 10.75
CA LEU A 104 -11.89 -3.35 11.22
C LEU A 104 -10.86 -3.25 10.09
N ARG A 105 -10.82 -4.25 9.19
CA ARG A 105 -9.96 -4.22 8.00
C ARG A 105 -10.29 -3.04 7.10
N ASN A 106 -11.58 -2.80 6.83
CA ASN A 106 -12.01 -1.69 5.97
C ASN A 106 -11.69 -0.33 6.62
N GLN A 107 -11.79 -0.22 7.95
CA GLN A 107 -11.38 0.98 8.68
C GLN A 107 -9.86 1.21 8.62
N ALA A 108 -9.05 0.17 8.85
CA ALA A 108 -7.59 0.26 8.73
C ALA A 108 -7.16 0.65 7.32
N PHE A 109 -7.79 0.04 6.30
CA PHE A 109 -7.57 0.39 4.91
C PHE A 109 -7.96 1.85 4.62
N SER A 110 -9.15 2.28 5.05
CA SER A 110 -9.63 3.66 4.85
C SER A 110 -8.70 4.68 5.51
N LYS A 111 -8.15 4.37 6.69
CA LYS A 111 -7.14 5.21 7.35
C LYS A 111 -5.85 5.32 6.53
N ALA A 112 -5.37 4.20 5.96
CA ALA A 112 -4.17 4.19 5.12
C ALA A 112 -4.39 4.95 3.80
N ILE A 113 -5.56 4.81 3.17
CA ILE A 113 -5.96 5.60 1.99
C ILE A 113 -5.98 7.08 2.33
N ARG A 114 -6.66 7.46 3.42
CA ARG A 114 -6.73 8.86 3.83
C ARG A 114 -5.34 9.45 4.07
N HIS A 115 -4.45 8.69 4.71
CA HIS A 115 -3.07 9.12 4.93
C HIS A 115 -2.29 9.31 3.62
N ALA A 116 -2.47 8.40 2.66
CA ALA A 116 -1.90 8.55 1.32
C ALA A 116 -2.45 9.79 0.60
N GLU A 117 -3.76 10.02 0.65
CA GLU A 117 -4.42 11.18 0.03
C GLU A 117 -4.02 12.51 0.71
N GLU A 118 -3.88 12.53 2.04
CA GLU A 118 -3.34 13.65 2.82
C GLU A 118 -1.94 14.01 2.32
N PHE A 119 -1.06 13.02 2.15
CA PHE A 119 0.29 13.22 1.63
C PHE A 119 0.31 13.71 0.18
N ILE A 120 -0.52 13.12 -0.68
CA ILE A 120 -0.56 13.38 -2.13
C ILE A 120 -1.18 14.73 -2.46
N PHE A 121 -2.29 15.07 -1.80
CA PHE A 121 -3.13 16.22 -2.14
C PHE A 121 -3.02 17.37 -1.13
N GLY A 122 -2.33 17.17 0.00
CA GLY A 122 -2.24 18.17 1.07
C GLY A 122 -3.57 18.43 1.75
N LEU A 123 -4.50 17.47 1.74
CA LEU A 123 -5.80 17.56 2.41
C LEU A 123 -5.59 17.51 3.92
N ILE A 124 -5.23 18.64 4.54
CA ILE A 124 -5.30 18.81 5.99
C ILE A 124 -6.80 18.82 6.33
N ALA A 125 -7.27 17.81 7.05
CA ALA A 125 -8.57 17.85 7.72
C ALA A 125 -8.50 18.81 8.92
#